data_AF-A0A7J6GYQ1-F1
#
_entry.id   AF-A0A7J6GYQ1-F1
#
_cell.length_a   1.000
_cell.length_b   1.000
_cell.length_c   1.000
_cell.angle_alpha   90.00
_cell.angle_beta   90.00
_cell.angle_gamma   90.00
#
_symmetry.space_group_name_H-M   'P 1'
#
loop_
_entity.id
_entity.type
_entity.pdbx_description
1 polymer ?
#
loop_
_entity_poly.entity_id
_entity_poly.type
_entity_poly.pdbx_seq_one_letter_code
_entity_poly.pdbx_strand_id
1 'polypeptide(L)'
;MSPAIAMPKTTAATHDDDEVGEQRSLKYYQKGVKHLYESGITKVPHKYILPLEERPNIFTHKNHHNQPITSTPTPTTTTSPKDTKNLIKLPVIDFSELMESSKRPQVLKSLENACQQYGFFQVVNHNIPKEVIREMMEVSTKFFELPHEERAKYMSSDMKAKVRYGTSFNQTKDKVFCWRDFLKLVCNPISDVLPHWPSSPVDFRNLAATYAKETKSLFLILMEAIVESLGIIFSNGKYKSVLHRVLVNSMRGRISVASLHSLSFMDMVSPSPKLINETSPKRYKDTDFSSFMEYISSREPKKKNFLESRKIDLMNFGIRENIINNNNHNDDDDDELIDINQSR
;
A
#
# COMPACT_ATOMS: atom_id res chain seq x y z
N MET A 1 -9.31 4.54 10.14
CA MET A 1 -9.80 3.35 10.89
C MET A 1 -10.80 2.57 10.06
N SER A 2 -10.85 1.24 10.20
CA SER A 2 -11.68 0.40 9.33
C SER A 2 -11.97 -0.99 9.88
N PRO A 3 -13.25 -1.38 10.01
CA PRO A 3 -13.64 -2.75 10.22
C PRO A 3 -13.61 -3.54 8.91
N ALA A 4 -13.04 -4.73 8.97
CA ALA A 4 -13.34 -5.83 8.07
C ALA A 4 -14.32 -6.76 8.77
N ILE A 5 -15.33 -7.24 8.05
CA ILE A 5 -16.47 -7.96 8.64
C ILE A 5 -16.37 -9.43 8.25
N ALA A 6 -16.90 -10.31 9.11
CA ALA A 6 -16.92 -11.73 8.82
C ALA A 6 -17.68 -12.00 7.50
N MET A 7 -17.13 -12.86 6.65
CA MET A 7 -17.80 -13.31 5.43
C MET A 7 -18.87 -14.36 5.76
N PRO A 8 -20.03 -14.38 5.05
CA PRO A 8 -20.99 -15.48 5.16
C PRO A 8 -20.36 -16.84 4.81
N LYS A 9 -20.87 -17.93 5.39
CA LYS A 9 -20.50 -19.29 4.99
C LYS A 9 -21.26 -19.67 3.71
N THR A 10 -20.57 -19.83 2.58
CA THR A 10 -21.19 -20.06 1.27
C THR A 10 -21.74 -21.48 1.10
N THR A 11 -22.95 -21.62 0.55
CA THR A 11 -23.43 -22.83 -0.16
C THR A 11 -23.52 -22.55 -1.67
N ALA A 12 -23.38 -23.60 -2.49
CA ALA A 12 -23.11 -23.54 -3.93
C ALA A 12 -24.05 -22.63 -4.75
N ALA A 13 -23.52 -22.09 -5.85
CA ALA A 13 -24.18 -21.11 -6.71
C ALA A 13 -25.14 -21.76 -7.71
N THR A 14 -26.30 -21.12 -7.92
CA THR A 14 -27.06 -21.16 -9.17
C THR A 14 -27.21 -19.71 -9.62
N HIS A 15 -27.04 -19.48 -10.93
CA HIS A 15 -27.22 -18.19 -11.59
C HIS A 15 -28.64 -17.68 -11.42
N ASP A 16 -28.78 -16.39 -11.14
CA ASP A 16 -29.67 -15.45 -11.83
C ASP A 16 -29.54 -14.09 -11.13
N ASP A 17 -29.35 -13.02 -11.90
CA ASP A 17 -30.05 -11.73 -11.73
C ASP A 17 -29.55 -10.69 -12.75
N ASP A 18 -30.53 -10.16 -13.49
CA ASP A 18 -30.46 -9.31 -14.68
C ASP A 18 -30.01 -7.84 -14.46
N GLU A 19 -29.49 -7.23 -15.53
CA GLU A 19 -28.91 -5.87 -15.64
C GLU A 19 -29.86 -4.68 -15.36
N VAL A 20 -31.15 -4.89 -15.05
CA VAL A 20 -32.12 -3.79 -14.82
C VAL A 20 -32.04 -3.23 -13.37
N GLY A 21 -31.20 -3.82 -12.50
CA GLY A 21 -31.10 -3.49 -11.07
C GLY A 21 -29.95 -2.56 -10.63
N GLU A 22 -29.15 -1.98 -11.53
CA GLU A 22 -27.85 -1.38 -11.16
C GLU A 22 -27.98 -0.14 -10.23
N GLN A 23 -28.97 0.73 -10.44
CA GLN A 23 -29.15 1.92 -9.59
C GLN A 23 -29.74 1.58 -8.21
N ARG A 24 -30.62 0.57 -8.14
CA ARG A 24 -31.23 0.08 -6.88
C ARG A 24 -30.20 -0.69 -6.06
N SER A 25 -29.32 -1.45 -6.72
CA SER A 25 -28.21 -2.16 -6.09
C SER A 25 -27.09 -1.21 -5.63
N LEU A 26 -26.83 -0.08 -6.33
CA LEU A 26 -25.87 0.93 -5.84
C LEU A 26 -26.29 1.53 -4.50
N LYS A 27 -27.57 1.91 -4.35
CA LYS A 27 -28.11 2.41 -3.07
C LYS A 27 -28.02 1.36 -1.95
N TYR A 28 -28.14 0.09 -2.31
CA TYR A 28 -28.01 -1.02 -1.37
C TYR A 28 -26.56 -1.17 -0.87
N TYR A 29 -25.56 -1.09 -1.75
CA TYR A 29 -24.15 -1.17 -1.36
C TYR A 29 -23.64 0.05 -0.61
N GLN A 30 -24.24 1.23 -0.82
CA GLN A 30 -23.85 2.46 -0.13
C GLN A 30 -23.96 2.37 1.40
N LYS A 31 -24.85 1.52 1.93
CA LYS A 31 -25.05 1.36 3.38
C LYS A 31 -23.90 0.66 4.12
N GLY A 32 -22.94 0.11 3.38
CA GLY A 32 -21.76 -0.52 3.95
C GLY A 32 -21.84 -2.04 4.06
N VAL A 33 -20.66 -2.66 4.15
CA VAL A 33 -20.54 -4.11 4.34
C VAL A 33 -21.16 -4.53 5.66
N LYS A 34 -21.15 -3.66 6.68
CA LYS A 34 -21.81 -3.95 7.96
C LYS A 34 -23.30 -4.15 7.79
N HIS A 35 -23.94 -3.27 7.05
CA HIS A 35 -25.36 -3.39 6.74
C HIS A 35 -25.66 -4.66 5.94
N LEU A 36 -24.83 -4.99 4.95
CA LEU A 36 -24.98 -6.22 4.17
C LEU A 36 -24.92 -7.46 5.07
N TYR A 37 -23.92 -7.54 5.94
CA TYR A 37 -23.74 -8.65 6.87
C TYR A 37 -24.91 -8.77 7.85
N GLU A 38 -25.33 -7.66 8.46
CA GLU A 38 -26.44 -7.62 9.44
C GLU A 38 -27.80 -7.91 8.80
N SER A 39 -27.94 -7.66 7.49
CA SER A 39 -29.13 -8.02 6.71
C SER A 39 -29.21 -9.52 6.38
N GLY A 40 -28.23 -10.33 6.83
CA GLY A 40 -28.29 -11.79 6.73
C GLY A 40 -28.00 -12.36 5.35
N ILE A 41 -27.17 -11.69 4.55
CA ILE A 41 -26.79 -12.22 3.22
C ILE A 41 -26.16 -13.62 3.34
N THR A 42 -26.59 -14.53 2.48
CA THR A 42 -26.08 -15.91 2.44
C THR A 42 -24.98 -16.09 1.39
N LYS A 43 -24.84 -15.12 0.47
CA LYS A 43 -23.85 -15.10 -0.61
C LYS A 43 -23.20 -13.72 -0.69
N VAL A 44 -21.92 -13.71 -1.07
CA VAL A 44 -21.16 -12.47 -1.30
C VAL A 44 -21.62 -11.87 -2.64
N PRO A 45 -22.07 -10.60 -2.68
CA PRO A 45 -22.50 -10.00 -3.94
C PRO A 45 -21.35 -9.90 -4.95
N HIS A 46 -21.65 -10.07 -6.24
CA HIS A 46 -20.65 -10.11 -7.31
C HIS A 46 -19.71 -8.90 -7.32
N LYS A 47 -20.20 -7.71 -6.92
CA LYS A 47 -19.39 -6.48 -6.83
C LYS A 47 -18.22 -6.59 -5.85
N TYR A 48 -18.22 -7.55 -4.92
CA TYR A 48 -17.13 -7.78 -3.95
C TYR A 48 -16.23 -8.96 -4.33
N ILE A 49 -16.50 -9.63 -5.45
CA ILE A 49 -15.75 -10.80 -5.89
C ILE A 49 -14.67 -10.34 -6.87
N LEU A 50 -13.41 -10.62 -6.55
CA LEU A 50 -12.28 -10.34 -7.44
C LEU A 50 -12.40 -11.16 -8.75
N PRO A 51 -11.91 -10.64 -9.90
CA PRO A 51 -11.72 -11.43 -11.11
C PRO A 51 -10.85 -12.65 -10.83
N LEU A 52 -11.03 -13.74 -11.58
CA LEU A 52 -10.32 -14.99 -11.34
C LEU A 52 -8.80 -14.79 -11.34
N GLU A 53 -8.26 -14.02 -12.27
CA GLU A 53 -6.83 -13.69 -12.34
C GLU A 53 -6.28 -12.91 -11.12
N GLU A 54 -7.13 -12.20 -10.37
CA GLU A 54 -6.72 -11.37 -9.22
C GLU A 54 -6.94 -12.08 -7.86
N ARG A 55 -7.71 -13.18 -7.86
CA ARG A 55 -7.96 -13.98 -6.67
C ARG A 55 -6.64 -14.58 -6.18
N PRO A 56 -6.39 -14.57 -4.85
CA PRO A 56 -5.20 -15.23 -4.33
C PRO A 56 -5.26 -16.72 -4.65
N ASN A 57 -4.26 -17.23 -5.38
CA ASN A 57 -4.10 -18.65 -5.68
C ASN A 57 -3.82 -19.42 -4.39
N ILE A 58 -4.87 -19.86 -3.71
CA ILE A 58 -4.74 -20.74 -2.53
C ILE A 58 -4.36 -22.18 -2.98
N PHE A 59 -4.54 -22.51 -4.27
CA PHE A 59 -4.37 -23.87 -4.81
C PHE A 59 -3.65 -23.93 -6.18
N THR A 60 -2.47 -23.33 -6.36
CA THR A 60 -1.61 -23.67 -7.52
C THR A 60 -0.13 -23.45 -7.22
N HIS A 61 0.48 -24.39 -6.49
CA HIS A 61 1.84 -24.82 -6.79
C HIS A 61 1.75 -26.23 -7.36
N LYS A 62 1.32 -26.36 -8.62
CA LYS A 62 1.72 -27.51 -9.44
C LYS A 62 2.75 -26.98 -10.41
N ASN A 63 3.96 -27.51 -10.27
CA ASN A 63 5.10 -27.24 -11.11
C ASN A 63 4.71 -27.33 -12.58
N HIS A 64 5.24 -26.39 -13.37
CA HIS A 64 5.37 -26.52 -14.80
C HIS A 64 6.11 -27.81 -15.12
N HIS A 65 5.41 -28.84 -15.57
CA HIS A 65 5.91 -29.78 -16.57
C HIS A 65 4.72 -30.35 -17.36
N ASN A 66 4.82 -30.20 -18.68
CA ASN A 66 3.87 -30.66 -19.69
C ASN A 66 3.64 -32.16 -19.58
N GLN A 67 2.38 -32.59 -19.54
CA GLN A 67 1.83 -33.77 -20.22
C GLN A 67 0.28 -33.71 -20.08
N PRO A 68 -0.52 -33.89 -21.14
CA PRO A 68 -1.96 -34.05 -21.01
C PRO A 68 -2.31 -35.51 -20.69
N ILE A 69 -3.42 -35.73 -19.98
CA ILE A 69 -4.51 -36.69 -20.31
C ILE A 69 -5.33 -37.01 -19.04
N THR A 70 -6.64 -36.93 -19.28
CA THR A 70 -7.83 -37.36 -18.55
C THR A 70 -7.70 -38.39 -17.43
N SER A 71 -8.31 -38.11 -16.28
CA SER A 71 -9.16 -39.05 -15.52
C SER A 71 -9.87 -38.34 -14.37
N THR A 72 -11.10 -38.80 -14.11
CA THR A 72 -12.12 -38.29 -13.18
C THR A 72 -11.70 -38.34 -11.70
N PRO A 73 -12.25 -37.47 -10.81
CA PRO A 73 -11.84 -37.44 -9.42
C PRO A 73 -12.64 -38.45 -8.58
N THR A 74 -11.93 -39.34 -7.89
CA THR A 74 -12.44 -40.14 -6.76
C THR A 74 -11.84 -39.60 -5.45
N PRO A 75 -12.63 -39.37 -4.38
CA PRO A 75 -12.11 -38.73 -3.17
C PRO A 75 -11.74 -39.76 -2.11
N THR A 76 -10.45 -40.12 -2.01
CA THR A 76 -9.90 -40.70 -0.77
C THR A 76 -8.38 -40.66 -0.80
N THR A 77 -7.78 -39.75 -0.03
CA THR A 77 -6.61 -40.05 0.81
C THR A 77 -6.24 -38.86 1.71
N THR A 78 -6.32 -39.13 3.00
CA THR A 78 -5.76 -38.35 4.12
C THR A 78 -4.26 -38.09 3.87
N THR A 79 -3.84 -36.82 3.80
CA THR A 79 -2.42 -36.46 3.81
C THR A 79 -2.11 -35.43 4.90
N SER A 80 -1.04 -35.72 5.63
CA SER A 80 -0.52 -35.06 6.83
C SER A 80 -0.13 -33.59 6.66
N PRO A 81 -0.13 -32.78 7.75
CA PRO A 81 0.29 -31.37 7.71
C PRO A 81 1.83 -31.27 7.74
N LYS A 82 2.49 -31.34 6.57
CA LYS A 82 3.95 -31.13 6.46
C LYS A 82 4.39 -29.96 5.56
N ASP A 83 3.47 -29.07 5.19
CA ASP A 83 3.82 -27.81 4.52
C ASP A 83 3.76 -26.63 5.50
N THR A 84 4.72 -26.56 6.42
CA THR A 84 5.06 -25.31 7.11
C THR A 84 5.65 -24.35 6.09
N LYS A 85 4.75 -23.60 5.45
CA LYS A 85 5.00 -22.46 4.57
C LYS A 85 6.15 -21.60 5.11
N ASN A 86 7.07 -21.19 4.23
CA ASN A 86 8.06 -20.14 4.51
C ASN A 86 7.34 -18.87 5.01
N LEU A 87 7.20 -18.73 6.33
CA LEU A 87 6.68 -17.51 6.95
C LEU A 87 7.76 -16.44 6.82
N ILE A 88 7.47 -15.38 6.07
CA ILE A 88 8.33 -14.19 6.05
C ILE A 88 8.34 -13.59 7.46
N LYS A 89 9.47 -13.70 8.15
CA LYS A 89 9.68 -13.05 9.46
C LYS A 89 10.12 -11.61 9.22
N LEU A 90 9.22 -10.67 9.50
CA LEU A 90 9.53 -9.24 9.36
C LEU A 90 10.54 -8.79 10.43
N PRO A 91 11.44 -7.85 10.09
CA PRO A 91 12.30 -7.21 11.08
C PRO A 91 11.49 -6.56 12.21
N VAL A 92 12.03 -6.63 13.43
CA VAL A 92 11.49 -5.96 14.61
C VAL A 92 12.51 -4.92 15.06
N ILE A 93 12.07 -3.67 15.17
CA ILE A 93 12.87 -2.53 15.58
C ILE A 93 12.46 -2.15 17.01
N ASP A 94 13.41 -2.19 17.93
CA ASP A 94 13.21 -1.69 19.28
C ASP A 94 13.41 -0.17 19.28
N PHE A 95 12.32 0.56 19.53
CA PHE A 95 12.35 2.01 19.53
C PHE A 95 13.05 2.58 20.76
N SER A 96 13.06 1.87 21.89
CA SER A 96 13.78 2.34 23.07
C SER A 96 15.30 2.34 22.82
N GLU A 97 15.80 1.32 22.13
CA GLU A 97 17.22 1.22 21.75
C GLU A 97 17.65 2.27 20.73
N LEU A 98 16.70 2.75 19.89
CA LEU A 98 16.96 3.87 18.98
C LEU A 98 17.31 5.17 19.74
N MET A 99 16.75 5.32 20.94
CA MET A 99 16.98 6.48 21.81
C MET A 99 18.26 6.34 22.66
N GLU A 100 18.82 5.13 22.76
CA GLU A 100 20.07 4.87 23.48
C GLU A 100 21.29 5.14 22.57
N SER A 101 22.14 6.11 22.93
CA SER A 101 23.29 6.51 22.08
C SER A 101 24.26 5.36 21.76
N SER A 102 24.45 4.40 22.68
CA SER A 102 25.32 3.25 22.49
C SER A 102 24.79 2.23 21.49
N LYS A 103 23.46 2.07 21.39
CA LYS A 103 22.81 1.08 20.51
C LYS A 103 22.32 1.68 19.20
N ARG A 104 22.09 3.00 19.15
CA ARG A 104 21.57 3.72 17.99
C ARG A 104 22.23 3.30 16.66
N PRO A 105 23.57 3.21 16.52
CA PRO A 105 24.18 2.82 15.24
C PRO A 105 23.73 1.45 14.72
N GLN A 106 23.55 0.48 15.62
CA GLN A 106 23.09 -0.87 15.28
C GLN A 106 21.61 -0.88 14.87
N VAL A 107 20.79 -0.08 15.55
CA VAL A 107 19.37 0.09 15.23
C VAL A 107 19.19 0.78 13.88
N LEU A 108 19.99 1.82 13.59
CA LEU A 108 20.00 2.48 12.28
C LEU A 108 20.36 1.50 11.15
N LYS A 109 21.34 0.62 11.37
CA LYS A 109 21.67 -0.41 10.37
C LYS A 109 20.52 -1.40 10.15
N SER A 110 19.82 -1.76 11.22
CA SER A 110 18.64 -2.63 11.15
C SER A 110 17.48 -1.96 10.42
N LEU A 111 17.26 -0.67 10.63
CA LEU A 111 16.27 0.14 9.90
C LEU A 111 16.60 0.22 8.41
N GLU A 112 17.85 0.52 8.06
CA GLU A 112 18.31 0.52 6.66
C GLU A 112 17.99 -0.82 5.98
N ASN A 113 18.41 -1.93 6.59
CA ASN A 113 18.18 -3.27 6.07
C ASN A 113 16.69 -3.58 5.92
N ALA A 114 15.87 -3.22 6.93
CA ALA A 114 14.44 -3.42 6.90
C ALA A 114 13.77 -2.68 5.73
N CYS A 115 14.11 -1.41 5.54
CA CYS A 115 13.56 -0.59 4.48
C CYS A 115 14.04 -1.00 3.06
N GLN A 116 15.29 -1.45 2.92
CA GLN A 116 15.85 -1.89 1.64
C GLN A 116 15.37 -3.28 1.22
N GLN A 117 15.31 -4.23 2.16
CA GLN A 117 15.03 -5.63 1.84
C GLN A 117 13.53 -5.94 1.84
N TYR A 118 12.81 -5.43 2.85
CA TYR A 118 11.42 -5.79 3.11
C TYR A 118 10.43 -4.67 2.76
N GLY A 119 10.79 -3.42 3.03
CA GLY A 119 9.84 -2.29 2.96
C GLY A 119 8.79 -2.30 4.07
N PHE A 120 8.91 -3.23 5.04
CA PHE A 120 8.05 -3.38 6.22
C PHE A 120 8.89 -3.82 7.41
N PHE A 121 8.51 -3.36 8.59
CA PHE A 121 9.04 -3.79 9.88
C PHE A 121 8.00 -3.57 10.97
N GLN A 122 8.20 -4.25 12.10
CA GLN A 122 7.44 -4.01 13.33
C GLN A 122 8.26 -3.10 14.23
N VAL A 123 7.58 -2.27 15.03
CA VAL A 123 8.22 -1.44 16.04
C VAL A 123 7.69 -1.87 17.40
N VAL A 124 8.58 -2.10 18.36
CA VAL A 124 8.26 -2.41 19.76
C VAL A 124 8.85 -1.34 20.67
N ASN A 125 8.38 -1.27 21.91
CA ASN A 125 8.83 -0.27 22.91
C ASN A 125 8.74 1.17 22.38
N HIS A 126 7.72 1.45 21.55
CA HIS A 126 7.49 2.71 20.83
C HIS A 126 7.00 3.87 21.72
N ASN A 127 6.99 3.70 23.04
CA ASN A 127 6.58 4.68 24.05
C ASN A 127 5.14 5.24 23.97
N ILE A 128 4.36 4.92 22.93
CA ILE A 128 2.91 5.18 22.95
C ILE A 128 2.26 4.36 24.09
N PRO A 129 1.57 5.00 25.05
CA PRO A 129 0.89 4.29 26.14
C PRO A 129 -0.11 3.27 25.61
N LYS A 130 -0.16 2.10 26.23
CA LYS A 130 -1.07 1.01 25.81
C LYS A 130 -2.52 1.45 25.90
N GLU A 131 -2.83 2.28 26.88
CA GLU A 131 -4.14 2.86 27.13
C GLU A 131 -4.61 3.71 25.94
N VAL A 132 -3.74 4.54 25.37
CA VAL A 132 -4.05 5.35 24.17
C VAL A 132 -4.42 4.47 22.98
N ILE A 133 -3.69 3.37 22.78
CA ILE A 133 -3.98 2.40 21.71
C ILE A 133 -5.31 1.69 21.96
N ARG A 134 -5.53 1.20 23.20
CA ARG A 134 -6.76 0.52 23.61
C ARG A 134 -7.98 1.41 23.44
N GLU A 135 -7.93 2.63 23.95
CA GLU A 135 -9.02 3.61 23.88
C GLU A 135 -9.35 4.00 22.43
N MET A 136 -8.33 4.17 21.57
CA MET A 136 -8.55 4.42 20.15
C MET A 136 -9.27 3.24 19.47
N MET A 137 -8.89 2.00 19.80
CA MET A 137 -9.55 0.81 19.27
C MET A 137 -11.00 0.68 19.76
N GLU A 138 -11.25 0.94 21.04
CA GLU A 138 -12.59 0.89 21.64
C GLU A 138 -13.51 1.97 21.07
N VAL A 139 -13.07 3.24 21.03
CA VAL A 139 -13.89 4.34 20.50
C VAL A 139 -14.13 4.18 18.99
N SER A 140 -13.16 3.60 18.28
CA SER A 140 -13.34 3.21 16.88
C SER A 140 -14.43 2.16 16.72
N THR A 141 -14.44 1.15 17.58
CA THR A 141 -15.45 0.09 17.60
C THR A 141 -16.84 0.67 17.83
N LYS A 142 -16.98 1.47 18.89
CA LYS A 142 -18.24 2.17 19.23
C LYS A 142 -18.75 3.02 18.09
N PHE A 143 -17.89 3.75 17.37
CA PHE A 143 -18.29 4.52 16.18
C PHE A 143 -18.92 3.63 15.10
N PHE A 144 -18.32 2.47 14.79
CA PHE A 144 -18.86 1.57 13.77
C PHE A 144 -20.09 0.78 14.21
N GLU A 145 -20.36 0.72 15.51
CA GLU A 145 -21.58 0.16 16.09
C GLU A 145 -22.76 1.14 16.09
N LEU A 146 -22.51 2.44 15.88
CA LEU A 146 -23.59 3.43 15.76
C LEU A 146 -24.59 3.08 14.63
N PRO A 147 -25.85 3.52 14.75
CA PRO A 147 -26.83 3.44 13.67
C PRO A 147 -26.26 3.97 12.35
N HIS A 148 -26.70 3.39 11.23
CA HIS A 148 -26.20 3.80 9.91
C HIS A 148 -26.41 5.30 9.68
N GLU A 149 -27.51 5.85 10.14
CA GLU A 149 -27.89 7.27 10.03
C GLU A 149 -26.85 8.19 10.67
N GLU A 150 -26.30 7.79 11.82
CA GLU A 150 -25.25 8.54 12.52
C GLU A 150 -23.92 8.49 11.76
N ARG A 151 -23.56 7.32 11.22
CA ARG A 151 -22.32 7.14 10.44
C ARG A 151 -22.41 7.81 9.06
N ALA A 152 -23.59 7.79 8.44
CA ALA A 152 -23.86 8.33 7.12
C ALA A 152 -23.71 9.85 7.04
N LYS A 153 -23.80 10.58 8.17
CA LYS A 153 -23.47 12.01 8.26
C LYS A 153 -22.09 12.36 7.73
N TYR A 154 -21.17 11.40 7.75
CA TYR A 154 -19.79 11.56 7.30
C TYR A 154 -19.54 10.96 5.91
N MET A 155 -20.56 10.42 5.24
CA MET A 155 -20.39 9.75 3.96
C MET A 155 -20.09 10.77 2.85
N SER A 156 -19.01 10.55 2.10
CA SER A 156 -18.62 11.46 1.01
C SER A 156 -17.89 10.74 -0.12
N SER A 157 -18.17 11.15 -1.36
CA SER A 157 -17.41 10.76 -2.55
C SER A 157 -16.15 11.62 -2.75
N ASP A 158 -16.07 12.78 -2.09
CA ASP A 158 -14.90 13.65 -2.15
C ASP A 158 -13.74 13.05 -1.35
N MET A 159 -12.68 12.68 -2.06
CA MET A 159 -11.47 12.10 -1.46
C MET A 159 -10.66 13.12 -0.66
N LYS A 160 -10.88 14.42 -0.88
CA LYS A 160 -10.26 15.55 -0.17
C LYS A 160 -11.02 15.97 1.09
N ALA A 161 -12.23 15.43 1.33
CA ALA A 161 -13.02 15.74 2.51
C ALA A 161 -12.23 15.53 3.81
N LYS A 162 -12.36 16.50 4.74
CA LYS A 162 -11.69 16.46 6.06
C LYS A 162 -12.05 15.22 6.87
N VAL A 163 -13.28 14.75 6.70
CA VAL A 163 -13.81 13.52 7.29
C VAL A 163 -14.55 12.77 6.20
N ARG A 164 -14.29 11.47 6.09
CA ARG A 164 -14.94 10.62 5.09
C ARG A 164 -15.22 9.24 5.66
N TYR A 165 -16.50 8.93 5.79
CA TYR A 165 -17.02 7.59 5.96
C TYR A 165 -17.37 6.99 4.59
N GLY A 166 -17.24 5.67 4.46
CA GLY A 166 -17.67 4.96 3.26
C GLY A 166 -17.41 3.47 3.34
N THR A 167 -17.78 2.78 2.26
CA THR A 167 -17.51 1.34 2.07
C THR A 167 -16.74 1.13 0.76
N SER A 168 -15.69 0.31 0.72
CA SER A 168 -14.69 0.34 -0.37
C SER A 168 -13.92 1.67 -0.53
N PHE A 169 -12.85 1.68 -1.34
CA PHE A 169 -11.99 2.85 -1.49
C PHE A 169 -12.68 4.01 -2.23
N ASN A 170 -13.34 3.71 -3.35
CA ASN A 170 -14.12 4.65 -4.14
C ASN A 170 -15.30 3.95 -4.86
N GLN A 171 -16.45 3.81 -4.21
CA GLN A 171 -17.62 3.10 -4.76
C GLN A 171 -18.10 3.60 -6.14
N THR A 172 -17.85 4.87 -6.47
CA THR A 172 -18.28 5.43 -7.77
C THR A 172 -17.31 5.10 -8.90
N LYS A 173 -16.14 4.53 -8.60
CA LYS A 173 -15.08 4.23 -9.57
C LYS A 173 -14.55 2.80 -9.48
N ASP A 174 -14.67 2.15 -8.33
CA ASP A 174 -14.17 0.80 -8.09
C ASP A 174 -14.95 -0.22 -8.92
N LYS A 175 -14.25 -0.99 -9.77
CA LYS A 175 -14.84 -2.14 -10.47
C LYS A 175 -15.24 -3.24 -9.49
N VAL A 176 -14.38 -3.48 -8.49
CA VAL A 176 -14.59 -4.44 -7.40
C VAL A 176 -14.45 -3.73 -6.06
N PHE A 177 -15.45 -3.90 -5.21
CA PHE A 177 -15.51 -3.29 -3.89
C PHE A 177 -14.71 -4.08 -2.87
N CYS A 178 -14.03 -3.37 -1.98
CA CYS A 178 -13.37 -3.99 -0.83
C CYS A 178 -14.42 -4.40 0.21
N TRP A 179 -14.27 -5.58 0.79
CA TRP A 179 -15.09 -6.05 1.92
C TRP A 179 -14.69 -5.35 3.24
N ARG A 180 -14.95 -4.04 3.31
CA ARG A 180 -14.47 -3.14 4.37
C ARG A 180 -15.28 -1.85 4.40
N ASP A 181 -15.67 -1.44 5.60
CA ASP A 181 -16.10 -0.06 5.86
C ASP A 181 -14.91 0.75 6.39
N PHE A 182 -14.93 2.07 6.21
CA PHE A 182 -13.85 2.93 6.70
C PHE A 182 -14.35 4.29 7.19
N LEU A 183 -13.60 4.86 8.13
CA LEU A 183 -13.63 6.27 8.48
C LEU A 183 -12.21 6.81 8.32
N LYS A 184 -12.07 7.83 7.48
CA LYS A 184 -10.86 8.60 7.23
C LYS A 184 -11.00 9.96 7.92
N LEU A 185 -9.97 10.33 8.66
CA LEU A 185 -9.84 11.63 9.32
C LEU A 185 -8.58 12.29 8.75
N VAL A 186 -8.70 13.53 8.27
CA VAL A 186 -7.53 14.39 8.05
C VAL A 186 -7.09 14.88 9.44
N CYS A 187 -5.77 14.85 9.70
CA CYS A 187 -5.19 15.14 11.01
C CYS A 187 -4.16 16.27 11.01
N ASN A 188 -3.97 17.02 9.92
CA ASN A 188 -2.95 18.08 9.90
C ASN A 188 -3.47 19.37 9.25
N PRO A 189 -3.41 20.52 9.95
CA PRO A 189 -3.25 20.62 11.41
C PRO A 189 -4.51 20.12 12.13
N ILE A 190 -4.35 19.47 13.30
CA ILE A 190 -5.50 18.89 14.05
C ILE A 190 -6.51 19.97 14.44
N SER A 191 -6.05 21.16 14.84
CA SER A 191 -6.91 22.28 15.26
C SER A 191 -8.02 22.61 14.26
N ASP A 192 -7.70 22.58 12.97
CA ASP A 192 -8.57 23.09 11.90
C ASP A 192 -9.61 22.05 11.45
N VAL A 193 -9.37 20.79 11.80
CA VAL A 193 -10.15 19.63 11.36
C VAL A 193 -10.92 18.98 12.50
N LEU A 194 -10.44 19.09 13.74
CA LEU A 194 -11.03 18.48 14.93
C LEU A 194 -12.53 18.82 15.11
N PRO A 195 -13.00 20.05 14.88
CA PRO A 195 -14.44 20.36 14.98
C PRO A 195 -15.32 19.60 13.98
N HIS A 196 -14.75 19.12 12.86
CA HIS A 196 -15.45 18.38 11.81
C HIS A 196 -15.51 16.87 12.10
N TRP A 197 -14.66 16.37 13.00
CA TRP A 197 -14.61 14.94 13.35
C TRP A 197 -15.90 14.48 14.04
N PRO A 198 -16.19 13.16 14.06
CA PRO A 198 -17.35 12.64 14.76
C PRO A 198 -17.43 13.10 16.21
N SER A 199 -18.56 13.67 16.60
CA SER A 199 -18.89 14.03 17.99
C SER A 199 -19.54 12.88 18.76
N SER A 200 -19.89 11.80 18.06
CA SER A 200 -20.39 10.56 18.65
C SER A 200 -19.47 9.40 18.22
N PRO A 201 -19.00 8.55 19.15
CA PRO A 201 -19.14 8.66 20.60
C PRO A 201 -18.58 9.97 21.19
N VAL A 202 -19.05 10.39 22.37
CA VAL A 202 -18.71 11.71 22.96
C VAL A 202 -17.20 11.94 23.09
N ASP A 203 -16.44 10.89 23.42
CA ASP A 203 -14.99 10.96 23.59
C ASP A 203 -14.20 10.78 22.30
N PHE A 204 -14.87 10.54 21.15
CA PHE A 204 -14.23 10.17 19.89
C PHE A 204 -13.17 11.16 19.46
N ARG A 205 -13.49 12.47 19.49
CA ARG A 205 -12.56 13.52 19.07
C ARG A 205 -11.30 13.54 19.93
N ASN A 206 -11.46 13.48 21.25
CA ASN A 206 -10.36 13.60 22.19
C ASN A 206 -9.43 12.38 22.08
N LEU A 207 -10.00 11.17 22.13
CA LEU A 207 -9.22 9.93 22.05
C LEU A 207 -8.52 9.77 20.70
N ALA A 208 -9.21 10.05 19.59
CA ALA A 208 -8.60 10.00 18.27
C ALA A 208 -7.51 11.07 18.09
N ALA A 209 -7.68 12.26 18.67
CA ALA A 209 -6.70 13.33 18.58
C ALA A 209 -5.44 13.00 19.38
N THR A 210 -5.58 12.42 20.57
CA THR A 210 -4.45 11.93 21.37
C THR A 210 -3.67 10.87 20.59
N TYR A 211 -4.34 9.84 20.07
CA TYR A 211 -3.69 8.81 19.25
C TYR A 211 -2.99 9.38 18.00
N ALA A 212 -3.61 10.35 17.32
CA ALA A 212 -3.02 11.01 16.15
C ALA A 212 -1.75 11.81 16.51
N LYS A 213 -1.72 12.47 17.67
CA LYS A 213 -0.53 13.17 18.17
C LYS A 213 0.60 12.20 18.49
N GLU A 214 0.31 11.14 19.26
CA GLU A 214 1.30 10.13 19.64
C GLU A 214 1.93 9.45 18.41
N THR A 215 1.10 9.03 17.46
CA THR A 215 1.60 8.40 16.22
C THR A 215 2.37 9.37 15.33
N LYS A 216 2.02 10.67 15.31
CA LYS A 216 2.80 11.70 14.61
C LYS A 216 4.18 11.87 15.24
N SER A 217 4.28 11.94 16.56
CA SER A 217 5.56 12.04 17.28
C SER A 217 6.45 10.83 16.98
N LEU A 218 5.90 9.61 17.09
CA LEU A 218 6.60 8.37 16.75
C LEU A 218 7.10 8.38 15.29
N PHE A 219 6.24 8.77 14.34
CA PHE A 219 6.59 8.87 12.94
C PHE A 219 7.76 9.81 12.69
N LEU A 220 7.76 11.00 13.29
CA LEU A 220 8.81 12.00 13.07
C LEU A 220 10.19 11.47 13.52
N ILE A 221 10.25 10.81 14.68
CA ILE A 221 11.51 10.23 15.20
C ILE A 221 11.97 9.04 14.34
N LEU A 222 11.05 8.15 13.95
CA LEU A 222 11.38 7.03 13.07
C LEU A 222 11.86 7.53 11.71
N MET A 223 11.22 8.56 11.16
CA MET A 223 11.65 9.15 9.90
C MET A 223 13.02 9.77 10.04
N GLU A 224 13.30 10.54 11.09
CA GLU A 224 14.65 11.08 11.35
C GLU A 224 15.71 9.97 11.36
N ALA A 225 15.45 8.86 12.05
CA ALA A 225 16.36 7.71 12.09
C ALA A 225 16.51 7.02 10.72
N ILE A 226 15.42 6.83 9.99
CA ILE A 226 15.43 6.29 8.62
C ILE A 226 16.28 7.17 7.71
N VAL A 227 16.12 8.48 7.82
CA VAL A 227 16.87 9.49 7.08
C VAL A 227 18.35 9.47 7.44
N GLU A 228 18.68 9.38 8.72
CA GLU A 228 20.04 9.31 9.26
C GLU A 228 20.74 8.02 8.79
N SER A 229 20.08 6.87 8.92
CA SER A 229 20.61 5.56 8.52
C SER A 229 21.03 5.51 7.05
N LEU A 230 20.46 6.38 6.22
CA LEU A 230 20.69 6.40 4.78
C LEU A 230 21.65 7.47 4.28
N GLY A 231 21.97 8.49 5.08
CA GLY A 231 22.61 9.70 4.55
C GLY A 231 21.68 10.48 3.59
N ILE A 232 20.55 10.97 4.11
CA ILE A 232 19.67 12.01 3.54
C ILE A 232 18.87 11.65 2.25
N ILE A 233 17.66 11.11 2.52
CA ILE A 233 16.29 11.28 1.95
C ILE A 233 16.06 11.35 0.44
N PHE A 234 15.07 10.58 -0.01
CA PHE A 234 14.58 10.32 -1.38
C PHE A 234 15.42 9.29 -2.11
N SER A 235 15.32 8.07 -1.57
CA SER A 235 16.11 6.85 -1.81
C SER A 235 16.46 6.48 -3.25
N ASN A 236 15.96 7.17 -4.29
CA ASN A 236 16.13 6.83 -5.71
C ASN A 236 15.83 5.34 -5.97
N GLY A 237 14.84 4.79 -5.26
CA GLY A 237 14.45 3.38 -5.33
C GLY A 237 15.29 2.43 -4.46
N LYS A 238 16.12 2.91 -3.52
CA LYS A 238 16.75 2.07 -2.49
C LYS A 238 15.71 1.52 -1.50
N TYR A 239 14.59 2.22 -1.30
CA TYR A 239 13.46 1.69 -0.52
C TYR A 239 12.45 0.99 -1.41
N LYS A 240 12.00 -0.17 -0.92
CA LYS A 240 10.94 -0.94 -1.56
C LYS A 240 9.59 -0.51 -1.00
N SER A 241 8.75 0.07 -1.84
CA SER A 241 7.31 0.10 -1.58
C SER A 241 6.74 -1.24 -2.03
N VAL A 242 6.21 -2.03 -1.09
CA VAL A 242 5.73 -3.39 -1.38
C VAL A 242 4.21 -3.49 -1.32
N LEU A 243 3.67 -4.35 -2.18
CA LEU A 243 2.25 -4.65 -2.19
C LEU A 243 1.91 -5.48 -0.95
N HIS A 244 0.97 -4.99 -0.14
CA HIS A 244 0.40 -5.71 0.97
C HIS A 244 -1.12 -5.86 0.76
N ARG A 245 -1.66 -7.02 1.14
CA ARG A 245 -3.08 -7.34 1.00
C ARG A 245 -3.66 -7.69 2.35
N VAL A 246 -4.88 -7.22 2.60
CA VAL A 246 -5.64 -7.54 3.79
C VAL A 246 -6.62 -8.66 3.47
N LEU A 247 -6.50 -9.79 4.16
CA LEU A 247 -7.45 -10.90 4.04
C LEU A 247 -8.64 -10.69 4.99
N VAL A 248 -9.81 -11.14 4.53
CA VAL A 248 -11.03 -11.27 5.31
C VAL A 248 -11.23 -12.74 5.69
N ASN A 249 -11.99 -12.99 6.74
CA ASN A 249 -12.28 -14.33 7.24
C ASN A 249 -13.77 -14.44 7.55
N SER A 250 -14.31 -15.66 7.68
CA SER A 250 -15.72 -15.90 8.01
C SER A 250 -16.00 -16.06 9.52
N MET A 251 -14.97 -15.98 10.36
CA MET A 251 -15.09 -16.29 11.79
C MET A 251 -15.32 -15.05 12.66
N ARG A 252 -14.59 -13.96 12.41
CA ARG A 252 -14.66 -12.74 13.21
C ARG A 252 -14.43 -11.48 12.39
N GLY A 253 -15.15 -10.43 12.75
CA GLY A 253 -14.81 -9.07 12.36
C GLY A 253 -13.44 -8.65 12.94
N ARG A 254 -12.80 -7.67 12.31
CA ARG A 254 -11.52 -7.08 12.74
C ARG A 254 -11.55 -5.59 12.50
N ILE A 255 -11.16 -4.80 13.49
CA ILE A 255 -10.92 -3.37 13.30
C ILE A 255 -9.42 -3.12 13.16
N SER A 256 -9.05 -2.17 12.29
CA SER A 256 -7.70 -1.63 12.24
C SER A 256 -7.70 -0.10 12.23
N VAL A 257 -6.66 0.49 12.82
CA VAL A 257 -6.40 1.92 12.78
C VAL A 257 -5.03 2.10 12.14
N ALA A 258 -4.97 2.93 11.10
CA ALA A 258 -3.74 3.22 10.38
C ALA A 258 -3.57 4.74 10.35
N SER A 259 -2.40 5.21 10.77
CA SER A 259 -1.96 6.60 10.61
C SER A 259 -1.13 6.68 9.33
N LEU A 260 -1.57 7.51 8.38
CA LEU A 260 -0.86 7.74 7.13
C LEU A 260 -0.18 9.09 7.22
N HIS A 261 1.15 9.08 7.19
CA HIS A 261 1.96 10.29 7.22
C HIS A 261 2.49 10.55 5.82
N SER A 262 2.11 11.71 5.27
CA SER A 262 2.52 12.17 3.94
C SER A 262 3.01 13.61 4.01
N LEU A 263 3.70 14.03 2.96
CA LEU A 263 3.96 15.45 2.72
C LEU A 263 2.65 16.18 2.39
N SER A 264 2.69 17.52 2.39
CA SER A 264 1.54 18.32 1.98
C SER A 264 1.13 17.98 0.56
N PHE A 265 -0.12 18.26 0.21
CA PHE A 265 -0.65 18.03 -1.14
C PHE A 265 0.16 18.73 -2.24
N MET A 266 0.77 19.86 -1.91
CA MET A 266 1.50 20.73 -2.84
C MET A 266 3.02 20.57 -2.73
N ASP A 267 3.51 19.78 -1.77
CA ASP A 267 4.95 19.61 -1.60
C ASP A 267 5.46 18.67 -2.70
N MET A 268 6.34 19.21 -3.54
CA MET A 268 7.01 18.43 -4.58
C MET A 268 8.00 17.46 -3.94
N VAL A 269 7.94 16.21 -4.40
CA VAL A 269 8.82 15.11 -4.06
C VAL A 269 9.71 14.81 -5.25
N SER A 270 11.02 14.90 -5.07
CA SER A 270 12.01 14.61 -6.09
C SER A 270 13.11 13.70 -5.54
N PRO A 271 13.75 12.85 -6.37
CA PRO A 271 14.98 12.16 -5.95
C PRO A 271 16.03 13.17 -5.50
N SER A 272 16.71 12.86 -4.40
CA SER A 272 17.70 13.74 -3.77
C SER A 272 18.81 14.06 -4.76
N PRO A 273 19.16 15.34 -4.99
CA PRO A 273 20.33 15.69 -5.77
C PRO A 273 21.61 15.02 -5.26
N LYS A 274 21.73 14.78 -3.94
CA LYS A 274 22.87 14.11 -3.32
C LYS A 274 22.98 12.61 -3.64
N LEU A 275 21.89 11.97 -4.07
CA LEU A 275 21.86 10.55 -4.45
C LEU A 275 21.90 10.35 -5.96
N ILE A 276 21.95 11.43 -6.73
CA ILE A 276 22.08 11.41 -8.18
C ILE A 276 23.56 11.60 -8.51
N ASN A 277 24.17 10.60 -9.12
CA ASN A 277 25.52 10.65 -9.65
C ASN A 277 25.65 9.70 -10.85
N GLU A 278 26.82 9.61 -11.46
CA GLU A 278 27.06 8.75 -12.63
C GLU A 278 26.72 7.27 -12.36
N THR A 279 27.00 6.78 -11.15
CA THR A 279 26.71 5.39 -10.74
C THR A 279 25.27 5.18 -10.26
N SER A 280 24.52 6.26 -9.99
CA SER A 280 23.13 6.24 -9.55
C SER A 280 22.34 7.38 -10.20
N PRO A 281 21.99 7.29 -11.50
CA PRO A 281 21.29 8.36 -12.20
C PRO A 281 19.88 8.58 -11.64
N LYS A 282 19.27 9.74 -11.91
CA LYS A 282 17.89 10.04 -11.50
C LYS A 282 16.92 9.02 -12.11
N ARG A 283 16.25 8.20 -11.28
CA ARG A 283 15.36 7.11 -11.77
C ARG A 283 13.90 7.48 -11.85
N TYR A 284 13.47 8.53 -11.15
CA TYR A 284 12.06 8.92 -11.06
C TYR A 284 11.88 10.41 -11.36
N LYS A 285 10.78 10.74 -12.01
CA LYS A 285 10.30 12.11 -12.21
C LYS A 285 9.87 12.70 -10.87
N ASP A 286 9.89 14.02 -10.80
CA ASP A 286 9.34 14.75 -9.65
C ASP A 286 7.82 14.56 -9.62
N THR A 287 7.25 14.47 -8.43
CA THR A 287 5.81 14.22 -8.25
C THR A 287 5.33 14.76 -6.91
N ASP A 288 4.03 14.93 -6.73
CA ASP A 288 3.45 15.35 -5.46
C ASP A 288 2.31 14.41 -5.04
N PHE A 289 1.75 14.64 -3.85
CA PHE A 289 0.64 13.84 -3.36
C PHE A 289 -0.66 14.09 -4.15
N SER A 290 -0.83 15.28 -4.75
CA SER A 290 -1.99 15.56 -5.64
C SER A 290 -1.98 14.64 -6.87
N SER A 291 -0.84 14.51 -7.54
CA SER A 291 -0.59 13.65 -8.69
C SER A 291 -0.85 12.18 -8.34
N PHE A 292 -0.44 11.74 -7.15
CA PHE A 292 -0.77 10.40 -6.66
C PHE A 292 -2.28 10.22 -6.49
N MET A 293 -2.96 11.21 -5.87
CA MET A 293 -4.40 11.18 -5.65
C MET A 293 -5.19 11.20 -6.97
N GLU A 294 -4.77 11.99 -7.95
CA GLU A 294 -5.33 12.00 -9.30
C GLU A 294 -5.13 10.65 -9.99
N TYR A 295 -3.90 10.12 -9.93
CA TYR A 295 -3.59 8.81 -10.48
C TYR A 295 -4.48 7.73 -9.87
N ILE A 296 -4.58 7.60 -8.54
CA ILE A 296 -5.44 6.57 -7.93
C ILE A 296 -6.92 6.80 -8.22
N SER A 297 -7.34 8.05 -8.43
CA SER A 297 -8.71 8.44 -8.76
C SER A 297 -9.07 8.29 -10.25
N SER A 298 -8.10 8.10 -11.15
CA SER A 298 -8.37 7.97 -12.58
C SER A 298 -9.05 6.64 -12.91
N ARG A 299 -9.94 6.67 -13.92
CA ARG A 299 -10.66 5.50 -14.43
C ARG A 299 -9.89 4.75 -15.53
N GLU A 300 -8.75 5.28 -15.94
CA GLU A 300 -7.94 4.69 -16.99
C GLU A 300 -7.33 3.36 -16.54
N PRO A 301 -7.29 2.34 -17.41
CA PRO A 301 -6.58 1.10 -17.13
C PRO A 301 -5.11 1.36 -16.83
N LYS A 302 -4.68 1.08 -15.60
CA LYS A 302 -3.30 1.30 -15.16
C LYS A 302 -2.44 0.09 -15.56
N LYS A 303 -1.63 0.25 -16.60
CA LYS A 303 -0.64 -0.78 -17.03
C LYS A 303 0.54 -0.92 -16.06
N LYS A 304 0.82 0.10 -15.27
CA LYS A 304 1.96 0.23 -14.35
C LYS A 304 1.47 0.83 -13.04
N ASN A 305 2.02 0.43 -11.90
CA ASN A 305 1.71 1.07 -10.61
C ASN A 305 2.23 2.53 -10.58
N PHE A 306 1.86 3.32 -9.57
CA PHE A 306 2.20 4.74 -9.54
C PHE A 306 3.71 5.01 -9.66
N LEU A 307 4.54 4.30 -8.89
CA LEU A 307 6.00 4.47 -8.94
C LEU A 307 6.57 4.11 -10.32
N GLU A 308 6.09 3.01 -10.92
CA GLU A 308 6.46 2.62 -12.28
C GLU A 308 6.02 3.66 -13.32
N SER A 309 4.91 4.35 -13.11
CA SER A 309 4.45 5.45 -13.98
C SER A 309 5.33 6.71 -13.88
N ARG A 310 6.13 6.82 -12.82
CA ARG A 310 7.05 7.94 -12.59
C ARG A 310 8.49 7.62 -12.98
N LYS A 311 8.81 6.38 -13.38
CA LYS A 311 10.18 6.04 -13.83
C LYS A 311 10.56 6.87 -15.07
N ILE A 312 11.82 7.29 -15.11
CA ILE A 312 12.42 7.93 -16.27
C ILE A 312 12.98 6.82 -17.15
N ASP A 313 12.50 6.73 -18.39
CA ASP A 313 13.09 5.83 -19.38
C ASP A 313 14.40 6.44 -19.87
N LEU A 314 15.51 5.99 -19.28
CA LEU A 314 16.87 6.41 -19.63
C LEU A 314 17.25 6.03 -21.08
N MET A 315 16.48 5.18 -21.75
CA MET A 315 16.68 4.85 -23.17
C MET A 315 16.17 5.91 -24.15
N ASN A 316 15.31 6.85 -23.73
CA ASN A 316 14.76 7.88 -24.63
C ASN A 316 15.44 9.26 -24.50
N PHE A 317 16.26 9.47 -23.46
CA PHE A 317 17.08 10.68 -23.30
C PHE A 317 18.53 10.34 -23.64
N GLY A 318 18.83 10.24 -24.95
CA GLY A 318 20.18 10.48 -25.46
C GLY A 318 21.12 9.29 -25.64
N ILE A 319 20.71 8.22 -26.35
CA ILE A 319 21.63 7.45 -27.23
C ILE A 319 20.82 6.94 -28.44
N ARG A 320 20.46 7.85 -29.36
CA ARG A 320 20.09 7.46 -30.73
C ARG A 320 20.72 8.32 -31.84
N GLU A 321 21.56 9.31 -31.51
CA GLU A 321 22.13 10.19 -32.53
C GLU A 321 23.66 10.37 -32.54
N ASN A 322 24.46 9.66 -31.73
CA ASN A 322 25.93 9.78 -31.81
C ASN A 322 26.69 8.46 -32.04
N ILE A 323 26.02 7.39 -32.49
CA ILE A 323 26.70 6.14 -32.89
C ILE A 323 26.60 5.91 -34.42
N ILE A 324 25.76 6.66 -35.15
CA ILE A 324 25.58 6.47 -36.60
C ILE A 324 26.53 7.35 -37.43
N ASN A 325 27.12 8.43 -36.88
CA ASN A 325 27.96 9.35 -37.65
C ASN A 325 29.47 9.17 -37.49
N ASN A 326 29.96 8.19 -36.72
CA ASN A 326 31.41 7.95 -36.55
C ASN A 326 31.92 6.61 -37.12
N ASN A 327 31.11 5.88 -37.90
CA ASN A 327 31.51 4.61 -38.52
C ASN A 327 31.54 4.64 -40.06
N ASN A 328 31.65 5.82 -40.68
CA ASN A 328 31.90 5.95 -42.12
C ASN A 328 33.14 6.81 -42.40
N HIS A 329 34.33 6.33 -42.00
CA HIS A 329 35.58 6.58 -42.73
C HIS A 329 36.69 5.63 -42.22
N ASN A 330 36.74 4.48 -42.87
CA ASN A 330 37.80 3.48 -42.98
C ASN A 330 37.68 3.08 -44.46
N ASP A 331 38.68 2.96 -45.31
CA ASP A 331 40.14 2.94 -45.24
C ASP A 331 40.63 3.39 -46.65
N ASP A 332 41.95 3.42 -46.86
CA ASP A 332 42.74 3.42 -48.12
C ASP A 332 43.96 4.34 -47.85
N ASP A 333 45.24 3.96 -47.87
CA ASP A 333 45.95 2.78 -48.33
C ASP A 333 47.32 2.70 -47.60
N ASP A 334 47.85 1.48 -47.51
CA ASP A 334 49.25 1.03 -47.65
C ASP A 334 50.42 2.02 -47.46
N ASP A 335 51.35 1.72 -46.55
CA ASP A 335 52.65 1.13 -46.93
C ASP A 335 53.63 0.96 -45.75
N GLU A 336 54.22 -0.23 -45.75
CA GLU A 336 55.55 -0.68 -45.34
C GLU A 336 56.55 0.20 -44.53
N LEU A 337 57.30 -0.56 -43.70
CA LEU A 337 58.74 -0.50 -43.40
C LEU A 337 59.22 -0.07 -42.00
N ILE A 338 60.05 -0.99 -41.50
CA ILE A 338 60.83 -1.08 -40.27
C ILE A 338 62.11 -0.24 -40.42
N ASP A 339 62.51 0.53 -39.39
CA ASP A 339 63.85 0.55 -38.79
C ASP A 339 63.88 1.56 -37.62
N ILE A 340 64.12 1.17 -36.37
CA ILE A 340 65.42 0.99 -35.69
C ILE A 340 66.29 2.27 -35.66
N ASN A 341 66.54 2.70 -34.41
CA ASN A 341 67.69 3.43 -33.87
C ASN A 341 67.73 4.97 -33.77
N GLN A 342 68.06 5.35 -32.52
CA GLN A 342 68.93 6.43 -32.04
C GLN A 342 68.35 7.81 -31.73
N SER A 343 68.12 7.98 -30.43
CA SER A 343 68.67 9.03 -29.55
C SER A 343 69.33 10.25 -30.21
N ARG A 344 68.85 11.43 -29.80
CA ARG A 344 69.70 12.47 -29.23
C ARG A 344 68.99 13.25 -28.15
#